data_AF-A0AAI8V803-F1
#
_entry.id   AF-A0AAI8V803-F1
#
_cell.length_a   1.000
_cell.length_b   1.000
_cell.length_c   1.000
_cell.angle_alpha   90.00
_cell.angle_beta   90.00
_cell.angle_gamma   90.00
#
_symmetry.space_group_name_H-M   'P 1'
#
loop_
_entity.id
_entity.type
_entity.pdbx_description
1 polymer ?
#
loop_
_entity_poly.entity_id
_entity_poly.type
_entity_poly.pdbx_seq_one_letter_code
_entity_poly.pdbx_strand_id
1 'polypeptide(L)' 'MQPVQIMAICLTALAGSAFACTDGTYQCYNPDSGTATVQVCEVGKWVLAAYCGTGQKCVVDSVGGYTCL' A
#
# COMPACT_ATOMS: atom_id res chain seq x y z
N MET A 1 -27.09 31.67 -23.65
CA MET A 1 -26.07 30.66 -24.01
C MET A 1 -25.58 30.04 -22.72
N GLN A 2 -26.10 28.86 -22.35
CA GLN A 2 -25.54 28.04 -21.26
C GLN A 2 -24.37 27.21 -21.80
N PRO A 3 -23.45 26.78 -20.92
CA PRO A 3 -23.12 25.37 -20.88
C PRO A 3 -23.67 24.70 -19.60
N VAL A 4 -24.24 23.52 -19.81
CA VAL A 4 -24.67 22.52 -18.82
C VAL A 4 -23.64 21.37 -18.88
N GLN A 5 -23.38 20.69 -17.77
CA GLN A 5 -23.29 19.20 -17.56
C GLN A 5 -22.57 18.98 -16.20
N ILE A 6 -23.30 18.79 -15.08
CA ILE A 6 -23.86 17.53 -14.51
C ILE A 6 -22.91 16.88 -13.48
N MET A 7 -23.31 17.02 -12.21
CA MET A 7 -23.36 16.03 -11.10
C MET A 7 -22.27 14.93 -11.01
N ALA A 8 -21.56 14.86 -9.89
CA ALA A 8 -21.94 14.02 -8.73
C ALA A 8 -20.76 13.78 -7.75
N ILE A 9 -20.91 14.31 -6.53
CA ILE A 9 -20.70 13.61 -5.24
C ILE A 9 -19.33 12.94 -4.99
N CYS A 10 -18.54 13.53 -4.09
CA CYS A 10 -18.14 12.87 -2.83
C CYS A 10 -17.66 13.95 -1.84
N LEU A 11 -18.55 14.48 -1.00
CA LEU A 11 -18.69 14.06 0.40
C LEU A 11 -17.37 14.18 1.18
N THR A 12 -17.32 15.21 2.02
CA THR A 12 -16.83 15.11 3.41
C THR A 12 -15.63 14.18 3.67
N ALA A 13 -14.45 14.78 3.88
CA ALA A 13 -13.52 14.25 4.86
C ALA A 13 -13.39 15.26 6.00
N LEU A 14 -14.48 15.51 6.75
CA LEU A 14 -14.54 15.09 8.15
C LEU A 14 -13.29 14.29 8.57
N ALA A 15 -12.42 14.90 9.38
CA ALA A 15 -11.51 14.23 10.32
C ALA A 15 -11.11 12.81 9.90
N GLY A 16 -10.49 12.66 8.73
CA GLY A 16 -10.21 11.36 8.15
C GLY A 16 -8.99 10.79 8.84
N SER A 17 -9.15 9.72 9.60
CA SER A 17 -8.06 8.82 9.99
C SER A 17 -7.11 8.71 8.80
N ALA A 18 -5.92 9.30 8.88
CA ALA A 18 -4.96 9.25 7.78
C ALA A 18 -4.58 7.78 7.62
N PHE A 19 -5.26 7.08 6.72
CA PHE A 19 -4.92 5.71 6.39
C PHE A 19 -3.47 5.71 5.93
N ALA A 20 -2.65 4.83 6.51
CA ALA A 20 -1.23 4.77 6.19
C ALA A 20 -1.00 4.29 4.75
N CYS A 21 -2.03 3.69 4.14
CA CYS A 21 -1.98 3.05 2.84
C CYS A 21 -3.39 2.87 2.23
N THR A 22 -3.43 2.50 0.96
CA THR A 22 -4.67 2.15 0.23
C THR A 22 -4.86 0.64 0.23
N ASP A 23 -6.04 0.15 0.59
CA ASP A 23 -6.32 -1.29 0.67
C ASP A 23 -6.00 -2.04 -0.63
N GLY A 24 -5.37 -3.21 -0.48
CA GLY A 24 -4.92 -4.04 -1.61
C GLY A 24 -3.60 -3.59 -2.26
N THR A 25 -2.99 -2.48 -1.79
CA THR A 25 -1.61 -2.13 -2.16
C THR A 25 -0.61 -2.96 -1.36
N TYR A 26 0.55 -3.21 -1.95
CA TYR A 26 1.65 -3.94 -1.33
C TYR A 26 2.87 -3.03 -1.21
N GLN A 27 3.75 -3.33 -0.26
CA GLN A 27 5.04 -2.66 -0.15
C GLN A 27 6.13 -3.61 0.34
N CYS A 28 7.38 -3.24 0.07
CA CYS A 28 8.55 -3.86 0.65
C CYS A 28 9.01 -3.10 1.89
N TYR A 29 9.15 -3.83 2.99
CA TYR A 29 9.77 -3.33 4.21
C TYR A 29 11.12 -4.01 4.42
N ASN A 30 12.20 -3.26 4.24
CA ASN A 30 13.59 -3.70 4.39
C ASN A 30 14.23 -2.94 5.55
N PRO A 31 14.11 -3.41 6.81
CA PRO A 31 14.77 -2.76 7.92
C PRO A 31 16.29 -2.99 7.86
N ASP A 32 17.08 -1.99 8.26
CA ASP A 32 18.55 -2.11 8.35
C ASP A 32 18.98 -3.23 9.32
N SER A 33 18.14 -3.45 10.35
CA SER A 33 18.28 -4.55 11.30
C SER A 33 16.97 -5.34 11.36
N GLY A 34 17.01 -6.61 10.97
CA GLY A 34 15.86 -7.51 11.07
C GLY A 34 15.55 -8.21 9.75
N THR A 35 14.37 -8.81 9.70
CA THR A 35 13.91 -9.61 8.58
C THR A 35 13.14 -8.72 7.61
N ALA A 36 13.53 -8.71 6.33
CA ALA A 36 12.76 -8.06 5.30
C ALA A 36 11.38 -8.72 5.14
N THR A 37 10.36 -7.94 4.78
CA THR A 37 8.99 -8.43 4.67
C THR A 37 8.25 -7.78 3.51
N VAL A 38 7.31 -8.52 2.93
CA VAL A 38 6.26 -7.98 2.08
C VAL A 38 5.08 -7.65 2.97
N GLN A 39 4.55 -6.44 2.85
CA GLN A 39 3.35 -6.01 3.57
C GLN A 39 2.24 -5.73 2.58
N VAL A 40 1.00 -6.01 2.99
CA VAL A 40 -0.22 -5.64 2.27
C VAL A 40 -0.99 -4.64 3.10
N CYS A 41 -1.67 -3.70 2.44
CA CYS A 41 -2.55 -2.78 3.12
C CYS A 41 -3.92 -3.40 3.33
N GLU A 42 -4.33 -3.49 4.59
CA GLU A 42 -5.68 -3.92 4.98
C GLU A 42 -6.29 -2.90 5.94
N VAL A 43 -7.48 -2.41 5.60
CA VAL A 43 -8.22 -1.41 6.39
C VAL A 43 -7.36 -0.18 6.70
N GLY A 44 -6.56 0.23 5.71
CA GLY A 44 -5.63 1.36 5.74
C GLY A 44 -4.44 1.20 6.69
N LYS A 45 -4.07 -0.03 7.04
CA LYS A 45 -2.87 -0.36 7.82
C LYS A 45 -2.01 -1.38 7.09
N TRP A 46 -0.70 -1.20 7.21
CA TRP A 46 0.26 -2.18 6.74
C TRP A 46 0.24 -3.41 7.63
N VAL A 47 -0.18 -4.54 7.06
CA VAL A 47 -0.12 -5.86 7.69
C VAL A 47 0.88 -6.72 6.96
N LEU A 48 1.41 -7.71 7.66
CA LEU A 48 2.39 -8.62 7.09
C LEU A 48 1.74 -9.56 6.07
N ALA A 49 2.26 -9.61 4.85
CA ALA A 49 1.88 -10.58 3.83
C ALA A 49 2.87 -11.75 3.75
N ALA A 50 4.19 -11.48 3.80
CA ALA A 50 5.23 -12.51 3.75
C ALA A 50 6.51 -12.10 4.47
N TYR A 51 7.20 -13.06 5.06
CA TYR A 51 8.56 -12.89 5.56
C TYR A 51 9.58 -13.29 4.50
N CYS A 52 10.57 -12.44 4.26
CA CYS A 52 11.76 -12.84 3.52
C CYS A 52 12.68 -13.63 4.45
N GLY A 53 13.37 -14.64 3.93
CA GLY A 53 14.31 -15.44 4.72
C GLY A 53 15.49 -14.62 5.23
N THR A 54 16.28 -15.20 6.14
CA THR A 54 17.49 -14.58 6.68
C THR A 54 18.46 -14.22 5.54
N GLY A 55 18.84 -12.94 5.45
CA GLY A 55 19.74 -12.43 4.42
C GLY A 55 19.06 -12.05 3.10
N GLN A 56 17.76 -12.33 2.95
CA GLN A 56 16.99 -11.93 1.79
C GLN A 56 16.44 -10.51 1.96
N LYS A 57 16.25 -9.81 0.84
CA LYS A 57 15.62 -8.50 0.77
C LYS A 57 14.30 -8.60 0.05
N CYS A 58 13.34 -7.79 0.47
CA CYS A 58 12.14 -7.57 -0.31
C CYS A 58 12.48 -6.65 -1.49
N VAL A 59 12.14 -7.07 -2.69
CA VAL A 59 12.31 -6.29 -3.92
C VAL A 59 11.01 -6.25 -4.71
N VAL A 60 10.89 -5.23 -5.54
CA VAL A 60 9.84 -5.14 -6.55
C VAL A 60 10.39 -5.71 -7.86
N ASP A 61 9.69 -6.68 -8.44
CA ASP A 61 10.06 -7.27 -9.72
C ASP A 61 9.72 -6.35 -10.92
N SER A 62 10.13 -6.74 -12.13
CA SER A 62 9.91 -5.96 -13.34
C SER A 62 8.44 -5.83 -13.77
N VAL A 63 7.53 -6.63 -13.20
CA VAL A 63 6.09 -6.60 -13.48
C VAL A 63 5.28 -5.97 -12.33
N GLY A 64 5.95 -5.44 -11.30
CA GLY A 64 5.32 -4.80 -10.15
C GLY A 64 4.91 -5.76 -9.02
N GLY A 65 5.35 -7.02 -9.07
CA GLY A 65 5.22 -7.99 -7.99
C GLY A 65 6.23 -7.74 -6.87
N TYR A 66 5.88 -8.14 -5.64
CA TYR A 66 6.71 -7.97 -4.45
C TYR A 66 7.22 -9.34 -4.02
N THR A 67 8.54 -9.52 -4.01
CA THR A 67 9.17 -10.83 -3.75
C THR A 67 10.41 -10.72 -2.87
N CYS A 68 10.87 -11.84 -2.35
CA CYS A 68 12.04 -11.95 -1.48
C CYS A 68 13.20 -12.57 -2.25
N LEU A 69 14.32 -11.83 -2.38
CA LEU A 69 15.56 -12.28 -3.03
C LEU A 69 16.71 -12.32 -2.03
#